data_AF-A0A914ZD61-F1
#
_entry.id   AF-A0A914ZD61-F1
#
_cell.length_a   1.000
_cell.length_b   1.000
_cell.length_c   1.000
_cell.angle_alpha   90.00
_cell.angle_beta   90.00
_cell.angle_gamma   90.00
#
_symmetry.space_group_name_H-M   'P 1'
#
loop_
_entity.id
_entity.type
_entity.pdbx_description
1 polymer ?
#
loop_
_entity_poly.entity_id
_entity_poly.type
_entity_poly.pdbx_seq_one_letter_code
_entity_poly.pdbx_strand_id
1 'polypeptide(L)'
;GGVSGVADGEMNSLTGSSNLTMSGLGTIGQSIMSAESGGKGPSSALTSAKLNITGTDDVSKDITVQGSVSASGDKTYVHSVSSIVEKNGVQTITNFQNSSSQSQVATSNGQVQGSGTQNFKTSLLTDTAHDGNGQTLVFVNGEGNATGNSQTSALNINTNGQLSNSNGLNNTAATGDVSGVADGEMNSLTGSSNLTMNGSSTIGQSIMSAEGGGKGPSSALTSAKLNVNGTNHTFKDITVQGSVSASGDKTYVHSVSSIVEKNGVQTITNFQNSSSQSQEDPLERRECT
;
A
#
# COMPACT_ATOMS: atom_id res chain seq x y z
N GLY A 1 19.97 7.19 -3.19
CA GLY A 1 19.25 6.43 -2.15
C GLY A 1 19.98 6.58 -0.83
N GLY A 2 19.26 6.46 0.28
CA GLY A 2 19.83 6.44 1.62
C GLY A 2 19.09 5.39 2.44
N VAL A 3 19.82 4.67 3.29
CA VAL A 3 19.25 3.73 4.26
C VAL A 3 19.73 4.14 5.64
N SER A 4 18.84 4.04 6.63
CA SER A 4 19.20 4.24 8.03
C SER A 4 18.46 3.23 8.88
N GLY A 5 19.10 2.79 9.96
CA GLY A 5 18.41 2.01 10.96
C GLY A 5 19.13 2.02 12.30
N VAL A 6 18.39 1.56 13.29
CA VAL A 6 18.82 1.47 14.69
C VAL A 6 18.40 0.09 15.19
N ALA A 7 19.30 -0.60 15.88
CA ALA A 7 19.00 -1.84 16.58
C ALA A 7 19.49 -1.68 18.02
N ASP A 8 18.60 -1.89 18.99
CA ASP A 8 18.88 -1.76 20.43
C ASP A 8 18.48 -3.04 21.15
N GLY A 9 19.40 -3.66 21.90
CA GLY A 9 19.26 -4.96 22.57
C GLY A 9 20.62 -5.65 22.82
N GLU A 10 20.64 -6.73 23.62
CA GLU A 10 21.89 -7.43 23.99
C GLU A 10 22.65 -8.00 22.79
N MET A 11 21.92 -8.48 21.78
CA MET A 11 22.43 -8.90 20.47
C MET A 11 21.80 -8.02 19.42
N ASN A 12 22.61 -7.35 18.61
CA ASN A 12 22.13 -6.50 17.53
C ASN A 12 22.89 -6.77 16.23
N SER A 13 22.18 -6.67 15.11
CA SER A 13 22.73 -6.76 13.77
C SER A 13 22.05 -5.73 12.88
N LEU A 14 22.86 -5.05 12.06
CA LEU A 14 22.40 -4.00 11.17
C LEU A 14 22.99 -4.25 9.78
N THR A 15 22.13 -4.45 8.79
CA THR A 15 22.55 -4.63 7.39
C THR A 15 21.80 -3.65 6.51
N GLY A 16 22.53 -2.74 5.87
CA GLY A 16 21.98 -1.77 4.93
C GLY A 16 22.66 -1.87 3.57
N SER A 17 21.88 -1.79 2.49
CA SER A 17 22.42 -1.68 1.14
C SER A 17 21.60 -0.66 0.33
N SER A 18 22.28 0.11 -0.50
CA SER A 18 21.65 1.04 -1.44
C SER A 18 22.40 0.96 -2.75
N ASN A 19 21.74 0.44 -3.78
CA ASN A 19 22.31 0.28 -5.11
C ASN A 19 21.47 1.09 -6.10
N LEU A 20 22.13 1.85 -6.97
CA LEU A 20 21.50 2.47 -8.11
C LEU A 20 22.23 2.00 -9.36
N THR A 21 21.56 1.21 -10.19
CA THR A 21 22.08 0.79 -11.48
C THR A 21 21.33 1.54 -12.56
N MET A 22 22.03 2.38 -13.32
CA MET A 22 21.48 3.04 -14.50
C MET A 22 22.00 2.30 -15.74
N SER A 23 21.08 1.88 -16.61
CA SER A 23 21.43 1.24 -17.89
C SER A 23 20.67 1.91 -19.03
N GLY A 24 21.15 1.75 -20.27
CA GLY A 24 20.47 2.27 -21.46
C GLY A 24 19.06 1.70 -21.71
N LEU A 25 18.61 0.72 -20.91
CA LEU A 25 17.29 0.11 -20.97
C LEU A 25 16.38 0.47 -19.78
N GLY A 26 16.87 1.28 -18.82
CA GLY A 26 16.11 1.70 -17.65
C GLY A 26 16.95 1.91 -16.38
N THR A 27 16.30 2.45 -15.37
CA THR A 27 16.86 2.61 -14.02
C THR A 27 16.44 1.42 -13.16
N ILE A 28 17.38 0.92 -12.36
CA ILE A 28 17.10 0.01 -11.25
C ILE A 28 17.61 0.69 -9.99
N GLY A 29 16.69 1.24 -9.21
CA GLY A 29 16.99 1.76 -7.87
C GLY A 29 16.60 0.74 -6.81
N GLN A 30 17.54 0.40 -5.93
CA GLN A 30 17.33 -0.48 -4.79
C GLN A 30 17.78 0.19 -3.51
N SER A 31 16.95 0.15 -2.47
CA SER A 31 17.35 0.55 -1.11
C SER A 31 16.75 -0.44 -0.14
N ILE A 32 17.60 -1.16 0.58
CA ILE A 32 17.22 -2.20 1.55
C ILE A 32 17.87 -1.88 2.88
N MET A 33 17.08 -1.83 3.94
CA MET A 33 17.56 -1.75 5.30
C MET A 33 16.99 -2.90 6.12
N SER A 34 17.85 -3.62 6.82
CA SER A 34 17.48 -4.65 7.78
C SER A 34 18.11 -4.35 9.14
N ALA A 35 17.30 -4.41 10.19
CA ALA A 35 17.74 -4.28 11.58
C ALA A 35 17.19 -5.46 12.36
N GLU A 36 18.06 -6.12 13.12
CA GLU A 36 17.75 -7.24 13.99
C GLU A 36 18.25 -6.93 15.40
N SER A 37 17.43 -7.21 16.40
CA SER A 37 17.83 -7.09 17.79
C SER A 37 17.19 -8.17 18.65
N GLY A 38 17.86 -8.60 19.72
CA GLY A 38 17.33 -9.57 20.65
C GLY A 38 18.15 -9.77 21.92
N GLY A 39 17.65 -10.64 22.80
CA GLY A 39 18.31 -11.01 24.05
C GLY A 39 17.44 -10.79 25.28
N LYS A 40 18.06 -10.68 26.46
CA LYS A 40 17.33 -10.37 27.70
C LYS A 40 16.98 -8.89 27.75
N GLY A 41 15.74 -8.60 28.09
CA GLY A 41 15.24 -7.22 28.15
C GLY A 41 14.65 -6.72 26.83
N PRO A 42 14.25 -5.44 26.80
CA PRO A 42 13.61 -4.84 25.65
C PRO A 42 14.56 -4.78 24.45
N SER A 43 14.01 -5.02 23.26
CA SER A 43 14.71 -4.86 21.98
C SER A 43 13.91 -3.98 21.03
N SER A 44 14.60 -3.20 20.21
CA SER A 44 13.98 -2.44 19.12
C SER A 44 14.80 -2.50 17.84
N ALA A 45 14.12 -2.43 16.71
CA ALA A 45 14.72 -2.33 15.39
C ALA A 45 13.91 -1.32 14.55
N LEU A 46 14.58 -0.26 14.12
CA LEU A 46 14.03 0.75 13.22
C LEU A 46 14.78 0.65 11.88
N THR A 47 14.04 0.58 10.79
CA THR A 47 14.58 0.65 9.44
C THR A 47 13.89 1.74 8.63
N SER A 48 14.67 2.42 7.82
CA SER A 48 14.20 3.39 6.84
C SER A 48 14.98 3.17 5.56
N ALA A 49 14.27 3.01 4.45
CA ALA A 49 14.87 3.05 3.13
C ALA A 49 14.23 4.20 2.35
N LYS A 50 15.10 5.04 1.78
CA LYS A 50 14.71 6.17 0.94
C LYS A 50 15.36 6.05 -0.42
N LEU A 51 14.55 6.08 -1.46
CA LEU A 51 15.01 6.07 -2.84
C LEU A 51 14.54 7.35 -3.51
N ASN A 52 15.51 8.17 -3.92
CA ASN A 52 15.28 9.35 -4.74
C ASN A 52 15.73 9.01 -6.16
N ILE A 53 14.79 8.94 -7.08
CA ILE A 53 15.07 8.76 -8.52
C ILE A 53 14.56 9.98 -9.25
N THR A 54 15.44 10.63 -10.00
CA THR A 54 15.06 11.62 -11.01
C THR A 54 14.96 10.89 -12.34
N GLY A 55 13.77 10.86 -12.93
CA GLY A 55 13.53 10.29 -14.26
C GLY A 55 14.19 11.13 -15.36
N THR A 56 14.19 10.60 -16.59
CA THR A 56 14.66 11.31 -17.80
C THR A 56 13.74 12.46 -18.23
N ASP A 57 12.60 12.59 -17.58
CA ASP A 57 11.57 13.62 -17.75
C ASP A 57 11.66 14.73 -16.68
N ASP A 58 12.79 14.82 -15.95
CA ASP A 58 13.02 15.74 -14.83
C ASP A 58 12.07 15.57 -13.63
N VAL A 59 11.32 14.45 -13.56
CA VAL A 59 10.44 14.15 -12.43
C VAL A 59 11.23 13.49 -11.30
N SER A 60 11.31 14.15 -10.14
CA SER A 60 11.86 13.59 -8.91
C SER A 60 10.83 12.75 -8.18
N LYS A 61 11.13 11.46 -7.98
CA LYS A 61 10.34 10.52 -7.16
C LYS A 61 10.98 10.42 -5.77
N ASP A 62 10.33 10.98 -4.76
CA ASP A 62 10.70 10.81 -3.35
C ASP A 62 9.94 9.61 -2.77
N ILE A 63 10.64 8.50 -2.58
CA ILE A 63 10.05 7.26 -2.09
C ILE A 63 10.64 6.94 -0.74
N THR A 64 9.78 6.76 0.26
CA THR A 64 10.21 6.43 1.63
C THR A 64 9.40 5.24 2.14
N VAL A 65 10.10 4.26 2.70
CA VAL A 65 9.53 3.17 3.47
C VAL A 65 10.20 3.17 4.84
N GLN A 66 9.38 3.04 5.90
CA GLN A 66 9.84 3.04 7.28
C GLN A 66 9.19 1.88 8.01
N GLY A 67 10.01 1.08 8.68
CA GLY A 67 9.56 0.05 9.58
C GLY A 67 10.11 0.27 10.97
N SER A 68 9.23 0.39 11.97
CA SER A 68 9.59 0.36 13.38
C SER A 68 9.06 -0.93 14.00
N VAL A 69 9.91 -1.67 14.71
CA VAL A 69 9.48 -2.79 15.53
C VAL A 69 10.11 -2.70 16.90
N SER A 70 9.30 -2.94 17.93
CA SER A 70 9.77 -3.02 19.31
C SER A 70 9.23 -4.29 19.97
N ALA A 71 9.98 -4.80 20.94
CA ALA A 71 9.61 -5.91 21.80
C ALA A 71 10.07 -5.62 23.22
N SER A 72 9.22 -5.95 24.20
CA SER A 72 9.57 -5.89 25.62
C SER A 72 9.43 -7.28 26.26
N GLY A 73 10.27 -7.59 27.24
CA GLY A 73 10.27 -8.87 27.96
C GLY A 73 11.60 -9.61 27.95
N ASP A 74 11.60 -10.86 28.40
CA ASP A 74 12.77 -11.75 28.34
C ASP A 74 12.83 -12.45 26.98
N LYS A 75 14.04 -12.57 26.40
CA LYS A 75 14.31 -13.23 25.12
C LYS A 75 13.47 -12.64 23.98
N THR A 76 13.66 -11.33 23.77
CA THR A 76 13.07 -10.63 22.64
C THR A 76 13.83 -10.95 21.36
N TYR A 77 13.13 -10.95 20.23
CA TYR A 77 13.71 -10.94 18.89
C TYR A 77 12.85 -10.04 18.01
N VAL A 78 13.46 -9.02 17.43
CA VAL A 78 12.82 -8.09 16.51
C VAL A 78 13.59 -8.04 15.20
N HIS A 79 12.86 -8.00 14.09
CA HIS A 79 13.40 -7.91 12.75
C HIS A 79 12.55 -6.95 11.94
N SER A 80 13.18 -5.95 11.31
CA SER A 80 12.52 -5.06 10.37
C SER A 80 13.31 -5.04 9.06
N VAL A 81 12.58 -5.09 7.94
CA VAL A 81 13.13 -5.00 6.59
C VAL A 81 12.31 -3.99 5.80
N SER A 82 12.98 -2.94 5.33
CA SER A 82 12.43 -1.92 4.45
C SER A 82 13.10 -2.02 3.09
N SER A 83 12.34 -2.26 2.02
CA SER A 83 12.86 -2.44 0.66
C SER A 83 12.09 -1.61 -0.36
N ILE A 84 12.82 -0.92 -1.24
CA ILE A 84 12.30 -0.28 -2.44
C ILE A 84 13.04 -0.86 -3.64
N VAL A 85 12.30 -1.31 -4.64
CA VAL A 85 12.82 -1.70 -5.96
C VAL A 85 12.04 -0.95 -7.03
N GLU A 86 12.72 -0.20 -7.88
CA GLU A 86 12.15 0.34 -9.11
C GLU A 86 12.78 -0.39 -10.30
N LYS A 87 11.96 -0.84 -11.25
CA LYS A 87 12.41 -1.49 -12.48
C LYS A 87 11.46 -1.12 -13.62
N ASN A 88 11.98 -0.40 -14.61
CA ASN A 88 11.26 -0.09 -15.85
C ASN A 88 9.92 0.63 -15.63
N GLY A 89 9.85 1.59 -14.71
CA GLY A 89 8.65 2.34 -14.39
C GLY A 89 7.68 1.61 -13.44
N VAL A 90 7.95 0.35 -13.11
CA VAL A 90 7.23 -0.39 -12.05
C VAL A 90 7.99 -0.22 -10.75
N GLN A 91 7.27 0.28 -9.75
CA GLN A 91 7.79 0.41 -8.41
C GLN A 91 7.23 -0.70 -7.53
N THR A 92 8.07 -1.33 -6.73
CA THR A 92 7.68 -2.26 -5.67
C THR A 92 8.29 -1.79 -4.35
N ILE A 93 7.44 -1.50 -3.37
CA ILE A 93 7.83 -1.24 -1.99
C ILE A 93 7.41 -2.44 -1.16
N THR A 94 8.28 -2.91 -0.28
CA THR A 94 8.00 -3.98 0.66
C THR A 94 8.50 -3.57 2.03
N ASN A 95 7.67 -3.80 3.05
CA ASN A 95 8.04 -3.63 4.43
C ASN A 95 7.63 -4.90 5.17
N PHE A 96 8.55 -5.46 5.95
CA PHE A 96 8.33 -6.67 6.72
C PHE A 96 8.82 -6.42 8.15
N GLN A 97 8.01 -6.83 9.11
CA GLN A 97 8.35 -6.76 10.51
C GLN A 97 7.95 -8.04 11.22
N ASN A 98 8.82 -8.44 12.12
CA ASN A 98 8.58 -9.54 13.03
C ASN A 98 9.05 -9.12 14.43
N SER A 99 8.17 -9.30 15.40
CA SER A 99 8.45 -9.14 16.82
C SER A 99 8.06 -10.42 17.51
N SER A 100 8.98 -10.99 18.28
CA SER A 100 8.69 -12.11 19.15
C SER A 100 9.25 -11.87 20.54
N SER A 101 8.46 -12.26 21.53
CA SER A 101 8.87 -12.43 22.91
C SER A 101 8.49 -13.85 23.35
N GLN A 102 8.93 -14.28 24.53
CA GLN A 102 8.65 -15.62 25.04
C GLN A 102 7.15 -15.99 25.10
N SER A 103 6.24 -15.02 24.99
CA SER A 103 4.79 -15.24 25.09
C SER A 103 3.95 -14.71 23.91
N GLN A 104 4.53 -13.93 22.99
CA GLN A 104 3.77 -13.27 21.92
C GLN A 104 4.60 -13.14 20.64
N VAL A 105 3.93 -13.34 19.50
CA VAL A 105 4.49 -13.15 18.16
C VAL A 105 3.58 -12.20 17.40
N ALA A 106 4.17 -11.17 16.82
CA ALA A 106 3.48 -10.25 15.94
C ALA A 106 4.28 -10.06 14.67
N THR A 107 3.61 -10.26 13.55
CA THR A 107 4.18 -10.11 12.22
C THR A 107 3.31 -9.17 11.43
N SER A 108 3.95 -8.24 10.75
CA SER A 108 3.27 -7.33 9.84
C SER A 108 4.06 -7.20 8.55
N ASN A 109 3.35 -7.13 7.43
CA ASN A 109 3.97 -6.86 6.16
C ASN A 109 3.03 -6.05 5.27
N GLY A 110 3.62 -5.43 4.26
CA GLY A 110 2.84 -4.92 3.17
C GLY A 110 3.66 -4.80 1.91
N GLN A 111 2.95 -4.53 0.83
CA GLN A 111 3.51 -4.30 -0.47
C GLN A 111 2.71 -3.22 -1.20
N VAL A 112 3.41 -2.26 -1.79
CA VAL A 112 2.80 -1.28 -2.69
C VAL A 112 3.45 -1.42 -4.06
N GLN A 113 2.63 -1.66 -5.09
CA GLN A 113 3.04 -1.78 -6.48
C GLN A 113 2.26 -0.78 -7.33
N GLY A 114 2.94 0.00 -8.18
CA GLY A 114 2.27 0.91 -9.09
C GLY A 114 3.02 1.08 -10.41
N SER A 115 2.28 1.48 -11.45
CA SER A 115 2.77 1.82 -12.79
C SER A 115 2.00 3.01 -13.38
N GLY A 116 2.70 3.94 -14.06
CA GLY A 116 2.13 5.13 -14.73
C GLY A 116 3.23 6.06 -15.26
N THR A 117 2.86 7.07 -16.07
CA THR A 117 3.83 7.99 -16.69
C THR A 117 4.40 9.02 -15.72
N GLN A 118 3.64 9.49 -14.70
CA GLN A 118 4.12 10.50 -13.74
C GLN A 118 3.63 10.25 -12.28
N ASN A 119 4.50 10.63 -11.32
CA ASN A 119 4.35 10.69 -9.84
C ASN A 119 4.16 9.38 -9.05
N PHE A 120 5.11 9.11 -8.13
CA PHE A 120 5.08 7.98 -7.18
C PHE A 120 5.36 8.45 -5.73
N LYS A 121 4.31 8.88 -5.02
CA LYS A 121 4.31 9.04 -3.56
C LYS A 121 3.65 7.81 -2.94
N THR A 122 4.42 6.73 -2.87
CA THR A 122 4.00 5.46 -2.29
C THR A 122 4.68 5.33 -0.93
N SER A 123 3.88 5.02 0.10
CA SER A 123 4.36 4.85 1.46
C SER A 123 3.84 3.55 2.02
N LEU A 124 4.68 2.89 2.82
CA LEU A 124 4.29 1.69 3.53
C LEU A 124 4.88 1.75 4.94
N LEU A 125 4.01 2.01 5.90
CA LEU A 125 4.33 1.97 7.32
C LEU A 125 3.83 0.65 7.88
N THR A 126 4.74 -0.08 8.50
CA THR A 126 4.38 -1.14 9.44
C THR A 126 4.88 -0.72 10.81
N ASP A 127 4.12 -0.98 11.86
CA ASP A 127 4.57 -0.79 13.22
C ASP A 127 4.05 -1.93 14.09
N THR A 128 4.93 -2.44 14.94
CA THR A 128 4.60 -3.51 15.89
C THR A 128 5.14 -3.10 17.26
N ALA A 129 4.23 -2.93 18.22
CA ALA A 129 4.55 -2.44 19.56
C ALA A 129 3.92 -3.30 20.64
N HIS A 130 4.60 -3.45 21.77
CA HIS A 130 4.07 -4.04 23.00
C HIS A 130 3.85 -2.93 24.02
N ASP A 131 2.61 -2.75 24.52
CA ASP A 131 2.35 -1.78 25.58
C ASP A 131 2.96 -2.24 26.92
N GLY A 132 3.07 -1.34 27.90
CA GLY A 132 3.61 -1.64 29.24
C GLY A 132 2.81 -2.67 30.04
N ASN A 133 1.63 -3.08 29.55
CA ASN A 133 0.79 -4.14 30.10
C ASN A 133 0.95 -5.47 29.33
N GLY A 134 1.84 -5.51 28.33
CA GLY A 134 2.09 -6.67 27.49
C GLY A 134 1.03 -6.90 26.41
N GLN A 135 0.24 -5.90 26.00
CA GLN A 135 -0.61 -6.05 24.82
C GLN A 135 0.16 -5.72 23.55
N THR A 136 0.07 -6.60 22.54
CA THR A 136 0.66 -6.32 21.23
C THR A 136 -0.31 -5.54 20.34
N LEU A 137 0.23 -4.52 19.66
CA LEU A 137 -0.42 -3.71 18.64
C LEU A 137 0.31 -3.90 17.31
N VAL A 138 -0.45 -4.09 16.23
CA VAL A 138 0.07 -4.10 14.86
C VAL A 138 -0.65 -3.05 14.04
N PHE A 139 0.12 -2.19 13.39
CA PHE A 139 -0.34 -1.20 12.43
C PHE A 139 0.28 -1.49 11.06
N VAL A 140 -0.54 -1.48 10.02
CA VAL A 140 -0.08 -1.58 8.63
C VAL A 140 -0.82 -0.54 7.82
N ASN A 141 -0.11 0.43 7.26
CA ASN A 141 -0.65 1.45 6.37
C ASN A 141 0.13 1.41 5.06
N GLY A 142 -0.55 1.05 3.97
CA GLY A 142 -0.08 1.22 2.61
C GLY A 142 -0.87 2.32 1.90
N GLU A 143 -0.17 3.29 1.33
CA GLU A 143 -0.74 4.38 0.53
C GLU A 143 0.01 4.50 -0.79
N GLY A 144 -0.72 4.81 -1.87
CA GLY A 144 -0.12 4.97 -3.18
C GLY A 144 -0.97 5.79 -4.14
N ASN A 145 -0.28 6.43 -5.09
CA ASN A 145 -0.89 7.20 -6.17
C ASN A 145 -0.20 6.86 -7.48
N ALA A 146 -0.94 6.84 -8.58
CA ALA A 146 -0.39 6.67 -9.94
C ALA A 146 -1.11 7.61 -10.91
N THR A 147 -0.38 8.30 -11.78
CA THR A 147 -0.99 9.15 -12.83
C THR A 147 -0.42 8.84 -14.20
N GLY A 148 -1.27 8.92 -15.22
CA GLY A 148 -0.97 8.59 -16.61
C GLY A 148 -1.40 9.70 -17.55
N ASN A 149 -0.58 9.95 -18.58
CA ASN A 149 -0.95 10.74 -19.74
C ASN A 149 -0.85 9.86 -20.99
N SER A 150 -1.97 9.64 -21.65
CA SER A 150 -2.11 8.82 -22.86
C SER A 150 -1.56 7.40 -22.70
N GLN A 151 -1.58 6.90 -21.47
CA GLN A 151 -1.16 5.55 -21.08
C GLN A 151 -2.01 5.09 -19.90
N THR A 152 -2.40 3.84 -19.90
CA THR A 152 -3.09 3.19 -18.78
C THR A 152 -2.22 3.19 -17.52
N SER A 153 -2.78 3.63 -16.39
CA SER A 153 -2.13 3.54 -15.08
C SER A 153 -2.74 2.42 -14.24
N ALA A 154 -1.92 1.83 -13.36
CA ALA A 154 -2.36 0.79 -12.46
C ALA A 154 -1.71 0.96 -11.08
N LEU A 155 -2.45 0.58 -10.04
CA LEU A 155 -2.01 0.61 -8.65
C LEU A 155 -2.53 -0.64 -7.93
N ASN A 156 -1.68 -1.25 -7.13
CA ASN A 156 -2.00 -2.36 -6.24
C ASN A 156 -1.33 -2.11 -4.88
N ILE A 157 -2.09 -2.26 -3.80
CA ILE A 157 -1.62 -2.11 -2.43
C ILE A 157 -2.13 -3.32 -1.65
N ASN A 158 -1.22 -4.04 -1.04
CA ASN A 158 -1.52 -5.17 -0.20
C ASN A 158 -0.94 -4.93 1.20
N THR A 159 -1.75 -5.10 2.23
CA THR A 159 -1.34 -5.01 3.63
C THR A 159 -1.77 -6.27 4.36
N ASN A 160 -0.91 -6.84 5.18
CA ASN A 160 -1.27 -7.94 6.06
C ASN A 160 -0.67 -7.73 7.44
N GLY A 161 -1.39 -8.17 8.44
CA GLY A 161 -0.76 -8.41 9.72
C GLY A 161 -1.43 -9.53 10.48
N GLN A 162 -0.68 -10.02 11.46
CA GLN A 162 -1.03 -11.16 12.26
C GLN A 162 -0.51 -10.97 13.68
N LEU A 163 -1.37 -11.29 14.64
CA LEU A 163 -1.09 -11.36 16.06
C LEU A 163 -1.33 -12.79 16.53
N SER A 164 -0.37 -13.35 17.27
CA SER A 164 -0.49 -14.67 17.88
C SER A 164 0.13 -14.67 19.28
N ASN A 165 -0.54 -15.32 20.23
CA ASN A 165 0.04 -15.59 21.56
C ASN A 165 0.57 -17.02 21.64
N SER A 166 1.53 -17.26 22.53
CA SER A 166 2.17 -18.58 22.73
C SER A 166 1.19 -19.70 23.09
N ASN A 167 -0.02 -19.35 23.51
CA ASN A 167 -1.04 -20.26 23.99
C ASN A 167 -2.09 -20.56 22.90
N GLY A 168 -1.97 -19.95 21.70
CA GLY A 168 -2.86 -20.10 20.55
C GLY A 168 -4.28 -19.57 20.74
N LEU A 169 -4.56 -18.91 21.86
CA LEU A 169 -5.89 -18.46 22.28
C LEU A 169 -6.34 -17.18 21.56
N ASN A 170 -5.40 -16.29 21.21
CA ASN A 170 -5.69 -15.05 20.48
C ASN A 170 -4.86 -15.04 19.19
N ASN A 171 -5.44 -15.58 18.13
CA ASN A 171 -4.92 -15.49 16.77
C ASN A 171 -5.81 -14.53 15.98
N THR A 172 -5.28 -13.36 15.66
CA THR A 172 -5.98 -12.36 14.84
C THR A 172 -5.14 -12.14 13.59
N ALA A 173 -5.79 -12.17 12.44
CA ALA A 173 -5.13 -11.91 11.17
C ALA A 173 -6.04 -11.04 10.30
N ALA A 174 -5.45 -10.11 9.58
CA ALA A 174 -6.18 -9.32 8.62
C ALA A 174 -5.34 -9.02 7.38
N THR A 175 -6.04 -8.93 6.25
CA THR A 175 -5.48 -8.56 4.96
C THR A 175 -6.34 -7.46 4.37
N GLY A 176 -5.71 -6.35 4.00
CA GLY A 176 -6.30 -5.34 3.15
C GLY A 176 -5.67 -5.39 1.76
N ASP A 177 -6.49 -5.34 0.72
CA ASP A 177 -6.01 -5.33 -0.66
C ASP A 177 -6.82 -4.30 -1.45
N VAL A 178 -6.15 -3.37 -2.12
CA VAL A 178 -6.78 -2.47 -3.06
C VAL A 178 -6.06 -2.52 -4.39
N SER A 179 -6.82 -2.52 -5.47
CA SER A 179 -6.28 -2.46 -6.82
C SER A 179 -7.13 -1.60 -7.73
N GLY A 180 -6.51 -0.94 -8.69
CA GLY A 180 -7.23 -0.18 -9.69
C GLY A 180 -6.46 -0.05 -10.99
N VAL A 181 -7.23 0.22 -12.05
CA VAL A 181 -6.73 0.50 -13.40
C VAL A 181 -7.51 1.70 -13.94
N ALA A 182 -6.81 2.66 -14.52
CA ALA A 182 -7.45 3.83 -15.14
C ALA A 182 -6.85 4.09 -16.52
N ASP A 183 -7.72 4.44 -17.47
CA ASP A 183 -7.38 4.68 -18.87
C ASP A 183 -8.04 5.95 -19.40
N GLY A 184 -7.39 6.60 -20.36
CA GLY A 184 -7.78 7.88 -20.95
C GLY A 184 -6.57 8.74 -21.31
N GLU A 185 -6.81 9.88 -21.97
CA GLU A 185 -5.76 10.87 -22.27
C GLU A 185 -5.11 11.38 -20.97
N MET A 186 -5.89 11.57 -19.92
CA MET A 186 -5.40 11.81 -18.56
C MET A 186 -6.07 10.81 -17.61
N ASN A 187 -5.29 10.24 -16.70
CA ASN A 187 -5.83 9.34 -15.68
C ASN A 187 -5.05 9.44 -14.38
N SER A 188 -5.74 9.09 -13.28
CA SER A 188 -5.24 9.17 -11.92
C SER A 188 -5.81 8.04 -11.08
N LEU A 189 -4.99 7.49 -10.21
CA LEU A 189 -5.36 6.50 -9.22
C LEU A 189 -4.84 6.94 -7.85
N THR A 190 -5.66 6.80 -6.84
CA THR A 190 -5.27 6.92 -5.43
C THR A 190 -5.82 5.73 -4.66
N GLY A 191 -4.99 5.15 -3.80
CA GLY A 191 -5.37 3.98 -3.02
C GLY A 191 -4.77 4.02 -1.62
N SER A 192 -5.49 3.44 -0.67
CA SER A 192 -4.99 3.20 0.67
C SER A 192 -5.54 1.90 1.25
N SER A 193 -4.71 1.24 2.06
CA SER A 193 -5.09 0.06 2.82
C SER A 193 -4.48 0.15 4.22
N ASN A 194 -5.33 0.18 5.23
CA ASN A 194 -4.99 0.42 6.63
C ASN A 194 -5.52 -0.70 7.49
N LEU A 195 -4.66 -1.30 8.29
CA LEU A 195 -4.99 -2.30 9.30
C LEU A 195 -4.48 -1.84 10.66
N THR A 196 -5.33 -1.98 11.67
CA THR A 196 -4.97 -1.81 13.08
C THR A 196 -5.50 -3.01 13.84
N MET A 197 -4.61 -3.78 14.44
CA MET A 197 -4.95 -4.97 15.21
C MET A 197 -4.43 -4.86 16.63
N ASN A 198 -5.23 -5.37 17.56
CA ASN A 198 -4.83 -5.63 18.93
C ASN A 198 -5.37 -7.00 19.36
N GLY A 199 -5.04 -7.45 20.57
CA GLY A 199 -5.48 -8.75 21.08
C GLY A 199 -7.00 -8.96 21.22
N SER A 200 -7.81 -7.93 20.97
CA SER A 200 -9.28 -7.94 21.15
C SER A 200 -10.09 -7.51 19.92
N SER A 201 -9.50 -6.77 18.98
CA SER A 201 -10.21 -6.21 17.85
C SER A 201 -9.31 -5.97 16.63
N THR A 202 -9.96 -5.85 15.47
CA THR A 202 -9.34 -5.43 14.22
C THR A 202 -10.17 -4.31 13.63
N ILE A 203 -9.49 -3.24 13.22
CA ILE A 203 -10.03 -2.16 12.41
C ILE A 203 -9.31 -2.25 11.07
N GLY A 204 -10.08 -2.21 9.98
CA GLY A 204 -9.56 -2.32 8.64
C GLY A 204 -10.21 -1.31 7.72
N GLN A 205 -9.43 -0.74 6.80
CA GLN A 205 -9.92 0.16 5.77
C GLN A 205 -9.18 -0.13 4.47
N SER A 206 -9.93 -0.26 3.39
CA SER A 206 -9.41 -0.41 2.04
C SER A 206 -10.18 0.56 1.14
N ILE A 207 -9.49 1.52 0.52
CA ILE A 207 -10.06 2.53 -0.38
C ILE A 207 -9.29 2.53 -1.68
N MET A 208 -10.02 2.54 -2.79
CA MET A 208 -9.48 2.75 -4.13
C MET A 208 -10.31 3.78 -4.88
N SER A 209 -9.68 4.79 -5.47
CA SER A 209 -10.27 5.76 -6.38
C SER A 209 -9.51 5.77 -7.71
N ALA A 210 -10.23 5.69 -8.82
CA ALA A 210 -9.68 5.74 -10.16
C ALA A 210 -10.47 6.73 -11.03
N GLU A 211 -9.74 7.58 -11.74
CA GLU A 211 -10.26 8.60 -12.64
C GLU A 211 -9.60 8.47 -14.01
N GLY A 212 -10.41 8.58 -15.06
CA GLY A 212 -9.94 8.64 -16.45
C GLY A 212 -10.69 9.73 -17.19
N GLY A 213 -10.05 10.38 -18.14
CA GLY A 213 -10.71 11.42 -18.92
C GLY A 213 -9.87 12.01 -20.04
N GLY A 214 -10.43 13.06 -20.65
CA GLY A 214 -9.83 13.77 -21.77
C GLY A 214 -10.41 13.32 -23.10
N LYS A 215 -9.61 13.43 -24.16
CA LYS A 215 -10.04 13.13 -25.52
C LYS A 215 -10.20 11.63 -25.74
N GLY A 216 -11.32 11.25 -26.36
CA GLY A 216 -11.59 9.85 -26.70
C GLY A 216 -12.19 9.06 -25.54
N PRO A 217 -12.16 7.72 -25.61
CA PRO A 217 -12.72 6.85 -24.57
C PRO A 217 -11.87 6.88 -23.29
N SER A 218 -12.54 6.69 -22.15
CA SER A 218 -11.89 6.56 -20.83
C SER A 218 -12.52 5.43 -20.02
N SER A 219 -11.74 4.84 -19.12
CA SER A 219 -12.22 3.81 -18.18
C SER A 219 -11.57 3.92 -16.80
N ALA A 220 -12.30 3.49 -15.78
CA ALA A 220 -11.81 3.41 -14.41
C ALA A 220 -12.35 2.14 -13.73
N LEU A 221 -11.43 1.32 -13.25
CA LEU A 221 -11.67 0.09 -12.49
C LEU A 221 -11.08 0.27 -11.09
N THR A 222 -11.87 -0.03 -10.07
CA THR A 222 -11.45 -0.04 -8.66
C THR A 222 -11.86 -1.34 -7.99
N SER A 223 -11.02 -1.81 -7.08
CA SER A 223 -11.32 -2.91 -6.18
C SER A 223 -10.77 -2.58 -4.80
N ALA A 224 -11.62 -2.78 -3.79
CA ALA A 224 -11.23 -2.80 -2.39
C ALA A 224 -11.63 -4.14 -1.82
N LYS A 225 -10.70 -4.77 -1.09
CA LYS A 225 -10.89 -6.03 -0.39
C LYS A 225 -10.39 -5.88 1.04
N LEU A 226 -11.15 -6.46 1.96
CA LEU A 226 -10.78 -6.53 3.37
C LEU A 226 -11.16 -7.92 3.89
N ASN A 227 -10.15 -8.61 4.41
CA ASN A 227 -10.30 -9.87 5.11
C ASN A 227 -9.93 -9.66 6.57
N VAL A 228 -10.88 -9.87 7.47
CA VAL A 228 -10.67 -9.79 8.92
C VAL A 228 -11.02 -11.13 9.54
N ASN A 229 -10.06 -11.73 10.22
CA ASN A 229 -10.27 -12.88 11.09
C ASN A 229 -10.34 -12.38 12.54
N GLY A 230 -11.57 -12.19 13.03
CA GLY A 230 -11.81 -11.73 14.39
C GLY A 230 -11.63 -12.82 15.44
N THR A 231 -11.72 -12.43 16.72
CA THR A 231 -11.83 -13.38 17.84
C THR A 231 -13.03 -14.32 17.63
N ASN A 232 -12.90 -15.59 18.04
CA ASN A 232 -13.88 -16.66 17.83
C ASN A 232 -14.11 -17.12 16.38
N HIS A 233 -13.09 -17.03 15.51
CA HIS A 233 -13.16 -17.52 14.12
C HIS A 233 -14.24 -16.85 13.25
N THR A 234 -14.65 -15.63 13.61
CA THR A 234 -15.55 -14.85 12.76
C THR A 234 -14.75 -14.27 11.61
N PHE A 235 -14.81 -14.99 10.49
CA PHE A 235 -14.17 -14.62 9.24
C PHE A 235 -15.08 -13.70 8.44
N LYS A 236 -14.55 -12.56 8.03
CA LYS A 236 -15.22 -11.60 7.16
C LYS A 236 -14.33 -11.36 5.95
N ASP A 237 -14.77 -11.82 4.78
CA ASP A 237 -14.14 -11.51 3.50
C ASP A 237 -15.09 -10.66 2.68
N ILE A 238 -14.72 -9.39 2.52
CA ILE A 238 -15.52 -8.40 1.83
C ILE A 238 -14.70 -7.91 0.65
N THR A 239 -15.32 -7.93 -0.52
CA THR A 239 -14.77 -7.34 -1.74
C THR A 239 -15.81 -6.43 -2.35
N VAL A 240 -15.37 -5.24 -2.75
CA VAL A 240 -16.16 -4.22 -3.45
C VAL A 240 -15.41 -3.86 -4.71
N GLN A 241 -16.11 -3.84 -5.83
CA GLN A 241 -15.53 -3.51 -7.12
C GLN A 241 -16.40 -2.49 -7.84
N GLY A 242 -15.75 -1.52 -8.46
CA GLY A 242 -16.37 -0.50 -9.28
C GLY A 242 -15.74 -0.48 -10.66
N SER A 243 -16.57 -0.36 -11.70
CA SER A 243 -16.10 -0.28 -13.08
C SER A 243 -16.98 0.69 -13.84
N VAL A 244 -16.37 1.67 -14.48
CA VAL A 244 -17.07 2.68 -15.27
C VAL A 244 -16.26 3.00 -16.52
N SER A 245 -16.97 3.24 -17.63
CA SER A 245 -16.37 3.57 -18.91
C SER A 245 -17.25 4.56 -19.65
N ALA A 246 -16.63 5.43 -20.43
CA ALA A 246 -17.34 6.37 -21.30
C ALA A 246 -16.65 6.42 -22.67
N SER A 247 -17.46 6.66 -23.71
CA SER A 247 -17.01 6.85 -25.09
C SER A 247 -17.54 8.17 -25.62
N GLY A 248 -16.74 8.90 -26.38
CA GLY A 248 -17.08 10.19 -26.98
C GLY A 248 -15.80 10.95 -27.37
N ASP A 249 -15.96 12.17 -27.86
CA ASP A 249 -14.81 13.01 -28.19
C ASP A 249 -14.12 13.53 -26.94
N LYS A 250 -14.90 13.80 -25.89
CA LYS A 250 -14.41 14.08 -24.55
C LYS A 250 -15.16 13.24 -23.54
N THR A 251 -14.42 12.54 -22.69
CA THR A 251 -14.99 11.70 -21.64
C THR A 251 -14.39 12.03 -20.29
N TYR A 252 -15.14 11.71 -19.24
CA TYR A 252 -14.67 11.68 -17.87
C TYR A 252 -15.34 10.53 -17.15
N VAL A 253 -14.57 9.76 -16.41
CA VAL A 253 -15.04 8.63 -15.62
C VAL A 253 -14.37 8.65 -14.26
N HIS A 254 -15.13 8.29 -13.22
CA HIS A 254 -14.65 8.24 -11.85
C HIS A 254 -15.27 7.04 -11.14
N SER A 255 -14.44 6.19 -10.55
CA SER A 255 -14.88 5.07 -9.72
C SER A 255 -14.21 5.11 -8.36
N VAL A 256 -14.99 4.82 -7.31
CA VAL A 256 -14.49 4.65 -5.95
C VAL A 256 -15.06 3.36 -5.37
N SER A 257 -14.18 2.51 -4.84
CA SER A 257 -14.54 1.35 -4.02
C SER A 257 -13.95 1.52 -2.64
N SER A 258 -14.75 1.38 -1.58
CA SER A 258 -14.25 1.37 -0.22
C SER A 258 -14.93 0.37 0.69
N ILE A 259 -14.13 -0.14 1.63
CA ILE A 259 -14.57 -0.93 2.78
C ILE A 259 -13.94 -0.30 4.01
N VAL A 260 -14.76 -0.01 5.03
CA VAL A 260 -14.29 0.39 6.35
C VAL A 260 -14.96 -0.53 7.36
N GLU A 261 -14.16 -1.30 8.09
CA GLU A 261 -14.59 -2.06 9.26
C GLU A 261 -14.06 -1.40 10.53
N LYS A 262 -14.98 -1.01 11.41
CA LYS A 262 -14.65 -0.45 12.73
C LYS A 262 -15.60 -1.01 13.78
N ASN A 263 -15.04 -1.68 14.77
CA ASN A 263 -15.80 -2.22 15.92
C ASN A 263 -16.98 -3.10 15.50
N GLY A 264 -16.77 -3.95 14.48
CA GLY A 264 -17.80 -4.85 13.96
C GLY A 264 -18.82 -4.21 13.00
N VAL A 265 -18.86 -2.88 12.88
CA VAL A 265 -19.67 -2.16 11.90
C VAL A 265 -18.90 -2.01 10.60
N GLN A 266 -19.57 -2.31 9.49
CA GLN A 266 -18.99 -2.25 8.15
C GLN A 266 -19.69 -1.17 7.33
N THR A 267 -18.89 -0.30 6.72
CA THR A 267 -19.35 0.66 5.71
C THR A 267 -18.73 0.28 4.38
N ILE A 268 -19.59 0.07 3.39
CA ILE A 268 -19.24 -0.30 2.03
C ILE A 268 -19.67 0.85 1.12
N THR A 269 -18.75 1.38 0.31
CA THR A 269 -19.08 2.39 -0.71
C THR A 269 -18.66 1.90 -2.07
N ASN A 270 -19.56 2.02 -3.05
CA ASN A 270 -19.28 1.89 -4.47
C ASN A 270 -19.88 3.09 -5.16
N PHE A 271 -19.03 3.93 -5.74
CA PHE A 271 -19.43 5.13 -6.48
C PHE A 271 -18.86 5.05 -7.89
N GLN A 272 -19.70 5.35 -8.88
CA GLN A 272 -19.35 5.32 -10.29
C GLN A 272 -20.03 6.51 -10.96
N ASN A 273 -19.25 7.31 -11.69
CA ASN A 273 -19.74 8.45 -12.44
C ASN A 273 -19.07 8.48 -13.82
N SER A 274 -19.85 8.83 -14.84
CA SER A 274 -19.38 8.98 -16.21
C SER A 274 -20.03 10.18 -16.87
N SER A 275 -19.27 10.93 -17.65
CA SER A 275 -19.78 11.92 -18.58
C SER A 275 -19.10 11.78 -19.94
N SER A 276 -19.84 12.13 -20.99
CA SER A 276 -19.37 12.12 -22.37
C SER A 276 -19.94 13.32 -23.11
N GLN A 277 -19.13 13.88 -24.01
CA GLN A 277 -19.51 14.90 -24.97
C GLN A 277 -19.08 14.43 -26.36
N SER A 278 -20.01 14.46 -27.31
CA SER A 278 -19.71 14.35 -28.74
C SER A 278 -19.71 15.76 -29.33
N GLN A 279 -18.77 16.08 -30.21
CA GLN A 279 -18.95 17.20 -31.12
C GLN A 279 -20.09 16.84 -32.06
N GLU A 280 -21.11 17.70 -32.16
CA GLU A 280 -22.02 17.65 -33.30
C GLU A 280 -21.20 17.85 -34.57
N ASP A 281 -21.31 16.91 -35.50
CA ASP A 281 -20.71 17.03 -36.82
C ASP A 281 -21.29 18.27 -37.50
N PRO A 282 -20.50 19.32 -37.83
CA PRO A 282 -21.02 20.57 -38.41
C PRO A 282 -21.67 20.40 -39.80
N LEU A 283 -21.67 19.19 -40.36
CA LEU A 283 -22.03 18.92 -41.74
C LEU A 283 -23.48 18.47 -41.98
N GLU A 284 -24.33 18.36 -40.94
CA GLU A 284 -25.75 18.00 -41.12
C GLU A 284 -26.75 19.18 -41.10
N ARG A 285 -26.27 20.43 -41.25
CA ARG A 285 -27.12 21.52 -41.81
C ARG A 285 -26.98 21.57 -43.32
N ARG A 286 -27.36 20.50 -44.01
CA ARG A 286 -27.81 20.66 -45.41
C ARG A 286 -29.22 21.20 -45.36
N GLU A 287 -29.33 22.49 -45.63
CA GLU A 287 -30.59 23.14 -45.94
C GLU A 287 -31.34 22.29 -46.99
N CYS A 288 -32.49 21.75 -46.60
CA CYS A 288 -33.51 21.36 -47.55
C CYS A 288 -34.11 22.66 -48.09
N THR A 289 -33.51 23.21 -49.15
CA THR A 289 -34.15 24.20 -50.04
C THR A 289 -34.98 23.50 -51.08
#